data_AF-A0A815PSE6-F1
#
_entry.id   AF-A0A815PSE6-F1
#
_cell.length_a   1.000
_cell.length_b   1.000
_cell.length_c   1.000
_cell.angle_alpha   90.00
_cell.angle_beta   90.00
_cell.angle_gamma   90.00
#
_symmetry.space_group_name_H-M   'P 1'
#
loop_
_entity.id
_entity.type
_entity.pdbx_description
1 polymer ?
#
loop_
_entity_poly.entity_id
_entity_poly.type
_entity_poly.pdbx_seq_one_letter_code
_entity_poly.pdbx_strand_id
1 'polypeptide(L)'
;MCRRFRAIINKYDRWTIDFQRIAKPDFHLFCRYINPENIISLTLSDDQDTSGQVEIFLSLFKAHQFTRLQSVTLIKVSAYDLEAIFTKFNTISLRSFSFTVEKHKTLHKETMRMKVLSMIITETNLVKLELLEFQWHELEKMIWPKQSTIQHLKIQAPVTPVEICTILVCLSHLCTLVIGELYDGFNAQNSLPYMSTPFRQVISLAIEKMTSDIDDLELFLSLLPSLTHMRLMIYEKLVDGNRLKNFIQTNLPLLINFEFFLCITKDVSHDLADIQSLIASYQTLFWLEQNKWFVTCEYSTDANKLYPIPFCVSSLIYDLNTDKIFLFTLPQSIDNGASRIDYMTTLKLIFSDTELLIQENVIHPANPIVCLIWWLADFGCYNGGLLLMTWLAIERHMLIFHDRWMKNRRSRFLFHYLPLIILLAYIVIFYITAIFFIPCENVYEYTVPVCGDYPCYQSYGIFGMWDFIVNDCASVIVEGIISIALILRVQWQKRRIHQSPQWRKQRRMIIQLCLVSGFSVSVNLPTFIIYISHVFGLSPDYGVQVDLYFYFLTYFVVFLFPFASLSQYLQLRKLIKTKVFRMSPRQLPHVINGVHGTRLIATGV
;
A
#
# COMPACT_ATOMS: atom_id res chain seq x y z
N MET A 1 8.40 -6.94 -25.19
CA MET A 1 7.10 -7.35 -24.63
C MET A 1 6.83 -8.82 -24.96
N CYS A 2 6.39 -9.61 -24.00
CA CYS A 2 6.39 -11.09 -24.06
C CYS A 2 5.26 -11.69 -24.92
N ARG A 3 5.54 -12.81 -25.63
CA ARG A 3 4.53 -13.68 -26.27
C ARG A 3 3.37 -14.04 -25.32
N ARG A 4 3.67 -14.16 -24.01
CA ARG A 4 2.68 -14.40 -22.95
C ARG A 4 1.60 -13.33 -22.88
N PHE A 5 1.95 -12.06 -23.05
CA PHE A 5 0.98 -10.97 -22.98
C PHE A 5 -0.03 -11.02 -24.13
N ARG A 6 0.44 -11.29 -25.36
CA ARG A 6 -0.46 -11.51 -26.51
C ARG A 6 -1.38 -12.72 -26.31
N ALA A 7 -0.85 -13.80 -25.72
CA ALA A 7 -1.66 -14.97 -25.41
C ALA A 7 -2.75 -14.66 -24.36
N ILE A 8 -2.43 -13.82 -23.36
CA ILE A 8 -3.38 -13.36 -22.35
C ILE A 8 -4.45 -12.46 -23.00
N ILE A 9 -4.04 -11.45 -23.79
CA ILE A 9 -4.97 -10.56 -24.50
C ILE A 9 -5.94 -11.33 -25.40
N ASN A 10 -5.45 -12.35 -26.10
CA ASN A 10 -6.30 -13.11 -27.01
C ASN A 10 -7.16 -14.16 -26.30
N LYS A 11 -6.91 -14.44 -25.01
CA LYS A 11 -7.65 -15.47 -24.26
C LYS A 11 -8.89 -14.92 -23.57
N TYR A 12 -8.86 -13.66 -23.12
CA TYR A 12 -9.96 -13.05 -22.37
C TYR A 12 -10.73 -12.04 -23.23
N ASP A 13 -12.06 -12.11 -23.15
CA ASP A 13 -12.99 -11.26 -23.89
C ASP A 13 -13.49 -10.06 -23.08
N ARG A 14 -13.07 -9.92 -21.81
CA ARG A 14 -13.50 -8.84 -20.91
C ARG A 14 -12.31 -8.21 -20.19
N TRP A 15 -12.17 -6.91 -20.32
CA TRP A 15 -11.06 -6.15 -19.74
C TRP A 15 -11.54 -5.00 -18.86
N THR A 16 -10.97 -4.93 -17.67
CA THR A 16 -10.93 -3.73 -16.85
C THR A 16 -9.55 -3.14 -17.01
N ILE A 17 -9.47 -1.94 -17.59
CA ILE A 17 -8.20 -1.29 -17.90
C ILE A 17 -8.11 -0.02 -17.08
N ASP A 18 -7.01 0.09 -16.33
CA ASP A 18 -6.68 1.28 -15.55
C ASP A 18 -5.40 1.93 -16.09
N PHE A 19 -5.54 3.14 -16.63
CA PHE A 19 -4.44 3.95 -17.14
C PHE A 19 -4.10 5.15 -16.24
N GLN A 20 -4.58 5.20 -15.00
CA GLN A 20 -4.34 6.33 -14.10
C GLN A 20 -2.86 6.65 -13.89
N ARG A 21 -1.98 5.64 -13.81
CA ARG A 21 -0.54 5.80 -13.48
C ARG A 21 0.42 5.21 -14.50
N ILE A 22 -0.03 4.98 -15.74
CA ILE A 22 0.79 4.33 -16.76
C ILE A 22 1.75 5.34 -17.43
N ALA A 23 3.01 4.96 -17.58
CA ALA A 23 3.97 5.78 -18.32
C ALA A 23 3.58 5.89 -19.81
N LYS A 24 3.74 7.07 -20.41
CA LYS A 24 3.38 7.35 -21.82
C LYS A 24 3.89 6.32 -22.84
N PRO A 25 5.16 5.84 -22.78
CA PRO A 25 5.65 4.85 -23.74
C PRO A 25 4.91 3.52 -23.64
N ASP A 26 4.58 3.10 -22.42
CA ASP A 26 3.83 1.87 -22.17
C ASP A 26 2.37 2.04 -22.57
N PHE A 27 1.77 3.20 -22.30
CA PHE A 27 0.42 3.54 -22.76
C PHE A 27 0.25 3.35 -24.28
N HIS A 28 1.10 4.00 -25.09
CA HIS A 28 1.06 3.83 -26.55
C HIS A 28 1.23 2.38 -26.98
N LEU A 29 2.10 1.66 -26.28
CA LEU A 29 2.36 0.27 -26.57
C LEU A 29 1.14 -0.60 -26.25
N PHE A 30 0.48 -0.38 -25.10
CA PHE A 30 -0.75 -1.06 -24.71
C PHE A 30 -1.89 -0.78 -25.69
N CYS A 31 -2.12 0.48 -26.07
CA CYS A 31 -3.17 0.86 -27.01
C CYS A 31 -3.04 0.16 -28.38
N ARG A 32 -1.85 -0.28 -28.79
CA ARG A 32 -1.68 -1.04 -30.05
C ARG A 32 -2.16 -2.49 -29.97
N TYR A 33 -2.35 -3.04 -28.78
CA TYR A 33 -2.69 -4.46 -28.59
C TYR A 33 -4.07 -4.71 -28.02
N ILE A 34 -4.70 -3.70 -27.40
CA ILE A 34 -6.03 -3.87 -26.84
C ILE A 34 -7.08 -3.91 -27.95
N ASN A 35 -8.03 -4.84 -27.83
CA ASN A 35 -9.24 -4.82 -28.65
C ASN A 35 -10.33 -4.03 -27.90
N PRO A 36 -10.75 -2.86 -28.42
CA PRO A 36 -11.75 -2.01 -27.75
C PRO A 36 -13.08 -2.71 -27.49
N GLU A 37 -13.48 -3.67 -28.33
CA GLU A 37 -14.74 -4.42 -28.17
C GLU A 37 -14.78 -5.24 -26.88
N ASN A 38 -13.62 -5.61 -26.35
CA ASN A 38 -13.51 -6.44 -25.15
C ASN A 38 -13.44 -5.59 -23.85
N ILE A 39 -13.34 -4.26 -23.94
CA ILE A 39 -13.18 -3.40 -22.77
C ILE A 39 -14.54 -3.17 -22.12
N ILE A 40 -14.68 -3.57 -20.85
CA ILE A 40 -15.89 -3.39 -20.04
C ILE A 40 -15.77 -2.22 -19.08
N SER A 41 -14.56 -1.90 -18.63
CA SER A 41 -14.28 -0.78 -17.73
C SER A 41 -12.99 -0.08 -18.14
N LEU A 42 -13.02 1.24 -18.16
CA LEU A 42 -11.90 2.06 -18.61
C LEU A 42 -11.67 3.23 -17.63
N THR A 43 -10.46 3.32 -17.09
CA THR A 43 -9.99 4.50 -16.35
C THR A 43 -8.97 5.26 -17.18
N LEU A 44 -9.21 6.55 -17.42
CA LEU A 44 -8.28 7.47 -18.08
C LEU A 44 -7.95 8.63 -17.13
N SER A 45 -6.73 9.13 -17.20
CA SER A 45 -6.33 10.32 -16.46
C SER A 45 -5.54 11.28 -17.32
N ASP A 46 -5.76 12.58 -17.14
CA ASP A 46 -4.92 13.65 -17.69
C ASP A 46 -4.24 14.45 -16.57
N ASP A 47 -3.77 13.76 -15.53
CA ASP A 47 -3.03 14.42 -14.46
C ASP A 47 -1.62 14.85 -14.90
N GLN A 48 -0.80 15.30 -13.96
CA GLN A 48 0.56 15.78 -14.25
C GLN A 48 1.46 14.68 -14.83
N ASP A 49 1.25 13.42 -14.43
CA ASP A 49 2.04 12.27 -14.86
C ASP A 49 1.53 11.70 -16.19
N THR A 50 0.25 11.86 -16.49
CA THR A 50 -0.41 11.34 -17.70
C THR A 50 -0.97 12.40 -18.64
N SER A 51 -0.50 13.66 -18.57
CA SER A 51 -1.01 14.77 -19.37
C SER A 51 -1.20 14.47 -20.88
N GLY A 52 -2.41 14.70 -21.39
CA GLY A 52 -2.81 14.51 -22.79
C GLY A 52 -3.06 13.06 -23.18
N GLN A 53 -3.12 12.14 -22.21
CA GLN A 53 -3.39 10.73 -22.43
C GLN A 53 -4.79 10.52 -23.00
N VAL A 54 -5.80 11.28 -22.57
CA VAL A 54 -7.18 11.17 -23.08
C VAL A 54 -7.23 11.55 -24.55
N GLU A 55 -6.64 12.69 -24.94
CA GLU A 55 -6.58 13.11 -26.33
C GLU A 55 -5.91 12.04 -27.21
N ILE A 56 -4.78 11.49 -26.75
CA ILE A 56 -4.10 10.39 -27.44
C ILE A 56 -5.02 9.17 -27.55
N PHE A 57 -5.72 8.78 -26.47
CA PHE A 57 -6.64 7.65 -26.47
C PHE A 57 -7.74 7.83 -27.53
N LEU A 58 -8.38 9.01 -27.54
CA LEU A 58 -9.44 9.37 -28.47
C LEU A 58 -8.98 9.54 -29.92
N SER A 59 -7.68 9.74 -30.14
CA SER A 59 -7.08 9.75 -31.49
C SER A 59 -6.82 8.34 -32.02
N LEU A 60 -6.58 7.36 -31.13
CA LEU A 60 -6.25 5.99 -31.48
C LEU A 60 -7.50 5.12 -31.68
N PHE A 61 -8.56 5.37 -30.92
CA PHE A 61 -9.76 4.55 -30.96
C PHE A 61 -10.98 5.36 -31.40
N LYS A 62 -11.82 4.70 -32.21
CA LYS A 62 -13.16 5.19 -32.51
C LYS A 62 -14.11 4.62 -31.48
N ALA A 63 -14.98 5.47 -30.98
CA ALA A 63 -15.82 5.11 -29.86
C ALA A 63 -16.88 4.02 -30.12
N HIS A 64 -17.39 3.88 -31.34
CA HIS A 64 -18.32 2.79 -31.68
C HIS A 64 -17.67 1.40 -31.54
N GLN A 65 -16.34 1.34 -31.40
CA GLN A 65 -15.62 0.08 -31.16
C GLN A 65 -15.79 -0.42 -29.72
N PHE A 66 -16.24 0.41 -28.78
CA PHE A 66 -16.40 0.06 -27.37
C PHE A 66 -17.81 -0.45 -27.07
N THR A 67 -18.23 -1.51 -27.77
CA THR A 67 -19.60 -2.02 -27.73
C THR A 67 -20.03 -2.63 -26.39
N ARG A 68 -19.08 -2.95 -25.51
CA ARG A 68 -19.30 -3.58 -24.20
C ARG A 68 -18.93 -2.69 -23.02
N LEU A 69 -18.59 -1.42 -23.26
CA LEU A 69 -18.10 -0.52 -22.23
C LEU A 69 -19.24 -0.14 -21.27
N GLN A 70 -19.12 -0.60 -20.02
CA GLN A 70 -20.14 -0.42 -18.98
C GLN A 70 -19.70 0.56 -17.89
N SER A 71 -18.40 0.76 -17.72
CA SER A 71 -17.86 1.65 -16.70
C SER A 71 -16.77 2.55 -17.26
N VAL A 72 -16.86 3.85 -16.97
CA VAL A 72 -15.83 4.83 -17.35
C VAL A 72 -15.48 5.68 -16.14
N THR A 73 -14.19 5.78 -15.86
CA THR A 73 -13.63 6.66 -14.84
C THR A 73 -12.68 7.64 -15.50
N LEU A 74 -12.93 8.94 -15.32
CA LEU A 74 -12.13 10.02 -15.91
C LEU A 74 -11.55 10.88 -14.80
N ILE A 75 -10.21 11.01 -14.78
CA ILE A 75 -9.49 11.65 -13.71
C ILE A 75 -8.77 12.90 -14.22
N LYS A 76 -9.17 14.08 -13.71
CA LYS A 76 -8.60 15.39 -14.05
C LYS A 76 -8.67 15.70 -15.55
N VAL A 77 -9.81 15.37 -16.17
CA VAL A 77 -10.03 15.53 -17.61
C VAL A 77 -10.64 16.90 -17.91
N SER A 78 -10.25 17.51 -19.03
CA SER A 78 -10.78 18.82 -19.43
C SER A 78 -12.26 18.75 -19.88
N ALA A 79 -12.95 19.89 -19.86
CA ALA A 79 -14.31 20.01 -20.35
C ALA A 79 -14.48 19.56 -21.82
N TYR A 80 -13.50 19.89 -22.66
CA TYR A 80 -13.50 19.59 -24.08
C TYR A 80 -13.28 18.10 -24.32
N ASP A 81 -12.37 17.49 -23.56
CA ASP A 81 -12.13 16.06 -23.64
C ASP A 81 -13.32 15.26 -23.14
N LEU A 82 -14.02 15.75 -22.10
CA LEU A 82 -15.27 15.16 -21.64
C LEU A 82 -16.33 15.18 -22.75
N GLU A 83 -16.57 16.34 -23.38
CA GLU A 83 -17.51 16.40 -24.51
C GLU A 83 -17.05 15.51 -25.67
N ALA A 84 -15.76 15.50 -26.00
CA ALA A 84 -15.21 14.67 -27.07
C ALA A 84 -15.33 13.17 -26.78
N ILE A 85 -15.18 12.75 -25.51
CA ILE A 85 -15.44 11.38 -25.05
C ILE A 85 -16.90 11.04 -25.35
N PHE A 86 -17.83 11.82 -24.84
CA PHE A 86 -19.25 11.45 -24.84
C PHE A 86 -19.94 11.63 -26.20
N THR A 87 -19.51 12.59 -27.01
CA THR A 87 -19.94 12.69 -28.42
C THR A 87 -19.44 11.53 -29.26
N LYS A 88 -18.31 10.92 -28.86
CA LYS A 88 -17.76 9.76 -29.55
C LYS A 88 -18.43 8.48 -29.03
N PHE A 89 -18.38 8.19 -27.72
CA PHE A 89 -18.82 6.92 -27.12
C PHE A 89 -20.28 6.57 -27.42
N ASN A 90 -20.57 5.29 -27.67
CA ASN A 90 -21.95 4.82 -27.64
C ASN A 90 -22.35 4.64 -26.17
N THR A 91 -22.88 5.72 -25.60
CA THR A 91 -23.10 5.87 -24.15
C THR A 91 -24.29 5.06 -23.64
N ILE A 92 -25.11 4.49 -24.54
CA ILE A 92 -26.33 3.74 -24.21
C ILE A 92 -26.04 2.54 -23.29
N SER A 93 -24.86 1.93 -23.40
CA SER A 93 -24.47 0.75 -22.60
C SER A 93 -23.79 1.08 -21.26
N LEU A 94 -23.50 2.36 -21.01
CA LEU A 94 -22.78 2.81 -19.82
C LEU A 94 -23.69 2.69 -18.59
N ARG A 95 -23.22 1.97 -17.58
CA ARG A 95 -23.92 1.74 -16.30
C ARG A 95 -23.26 2.46 -15.13
N SER A 96 -21.96 2.71 -15.21
CA SER A 96 -21.19 3.38 -14.17
C SER A 96 -20.34 4.48 -14.78
N PHE A 97 -20.39 5.67 -14.18
CA PHE A 97 -19.56 6.79 -14.57
C PHE A 97 -18.96 7.45 -13.34
N SER A 98 -17.65 7.66 -13.36
CA SER A 98 -16.93 8.41 -12.33
C SER A 98 -16.10 9.51 -12.97
N PHE A 99 -16.13 10.70 -12.38
CA PHE A 99 -15.46 11.87 -12.92
C PHE A 99 -14.81 12.72 -11.83
N THR A 100 -13.55 13.07 -12.04
CA THR A 100 -12.75 13.97 -11.22
C THR A 100 -12.38 15.18 -12.05
N VAL A 101 -12.70 16.40 -11.59
CA VAL A 101 -12.39 17.64 -12.30
C VAL A 101 -10.99 18.12 -11.97
N GLU A 102 -10.27 18.62 -12.96
CA GLU A 102 -9.05 19.39 -12.71
C GLU A 102 -9.39 20.78 -12.14
N LYS A 103 -8.79 21.15 -11.00
CA LYS A 103 -8.98 22.45 -10.32
C LYS A 103 -8.44 23.63 -11.15
N HIS A 104 -9.10 23.98 -12.25
CA HIS A 104 -8.72 25.13 -13.08
C HIS A 104 -9.70 26.30 -12.95
N LYS A 105 -9.13 27.51 -12.86
CA LYS A 105 -9.76 28.76 -12.38
C LYS A 105 -10.71 29.48 -13.36
N THR A 106 -11.19 28.86 -14.45
CA THR A 106 -11.97 29.61 -15.46
C THR A 106 -13.46 29.28 -15.46
N LEU A 107 -14.25 30.23 -14.93
CA LEU A 107 -15.72 30.19 -14.78
C LEU A 107 -16.48 29.76 -16.05
N HIS A 108 -16.03 30.18 -17.23
CA HIS A 108 -16.72 29.86 -18.49
C HIS A 108 -16.69 28.37 -18.83
N LYS A 109 -15.66 27.63 -18.40
CA LYS A 109 -15.56 26.19 -18.63
C LYS A 109 -16.54 25.38 -17.77
N GLU A 110 -17.06 25.94 -16.68
CA GLU A 110 -17.99 25.25 -15.77
C GLU A 110 -19.35 24.97 -16.41
N THR A 111 -19.98 25.99 -17.01
CA THR A 111 -21.33 25.86 -17.57
C THR A 111 -21.38 24.82 -18.68
N MET A 112 -20.35 24.76 -19.53
CA MET A 112 -20.25 23.77 -20.60
C MET A 112 -20.14 22.35 -20.03
N ARG A 113 -19.32 22.15 -18.98
CA ARG A 113 -19.18 20.86 -18.30
C ARG A 113 -20.50 20.36 -17.73
N MET A 114 -21.23 21.23 -17.02
CA MET A 114 -22.50 20.83 -16.39
C MET A 114 -23.57 20.49 -17.43
N LYS A 115 -23.58 21.18 -18.58
CA LYS A 115 -24.44 20.82 -19.72
C LYS A 115 -24.12 19.45 -20.27
N VAL A 116 -22.82 19.15 -20.47
CA VAL A 116 -22.37 17.83 -20.94
C VAL A 116 -22.74 16.74 -19.93
N LEU A 117 -22.51 16.94 -18.63
CA LEU A 117 -22.92 15.98 -17.60
C LEU A 117 -24.43 15.75 -17.56
N SER A 118 -25.23 16.82 -17.67
CA SER A 118 -26.69 16.71 -17.71
C SER A 118 -27.16 15.92 -18.94
N MET A 119 -26.53 16.14 -20.10
CA MET A 119 -26.76 15.38 -21.33
C MET A 119 -26.41 13.90 -21.13
N ILE A 120 -25.25 13.60 -20.53
CA ILE A 120 -24.81 12.23 -20.24
C ILE A 120 -25.83 11.51 -19.38
N ILE A 121 -26.27 12.10 -18.27
CA ILE A 121 -27.23 11.45 -17.38
C ILE A 121 -28.58 11.25 -18.07
N THR A 122 -28.94 12.13 -19.01
CA THR A 122 -30.21 12.02 -19.76
C THR A 122 -30.15 10.93 -20.83
N GLU A 123 -29.02 10.79 -21.52
CA GLU A 123 -28.87 9.89 -22.69
C GLU A 123 -28.44 8.47 -22.33
N THR A 124 -28.12 8.21 -21.06
CA THR A 124 -27.53 6.94 -20.63
C THR A 124 -28.38 6.19 -19.61
N ASN A 125 -28.17 4.88 -19.55
CA ASN A 125 -28.76 4.00 -18.53
C ASN A 125 -27.85 3.92 -17.29
N LEU A 126 -27.34 5.07 -16.84
CA LEU A 126 -26.43 5.14 -15.71
C LEU A 126 -27.13 4.72 -14.41
N VAL A 127 -26.60 3.67 -13.80
CA VAL A 127 -27.03 3.17 -12.49
C VAL A 127 -26.16 3.79 -11.38
N LYS A 128 -24.88 4.03 -11.69
CA LYS A 128 -23.89 4.55 -10.75
C LYS A 128 -23.23 5.81 -11.28
N LEU A 129 -23.23 6.87 -10.48
CA LEU A 129 -22.57 8.14 -10.79
C LEU A 129 -21.67 8.56 -9.60
N GLU A 130 -20.41 8.84 -9.87
CA GLU A 130 -19.47 9.38 -8.88
C GLU A 130 -18.85 10.70 -9.37
N LEU A 131 -18.93 11.73 -8.52
CA LEU A 131 -18.46 13.08 -8.75
C LEU A 131 -17.40 13.42 -7.69
N LEU A 132 -16.12 13.21 -7.99
CA LEU A 132 -15.05 13.10 -6.97
C LEU A 132 -14.34 14.42 -6.62
N GLU A 133 -14.21 15.35 -7.56
CA GLU A 133 -13.64 16.66 -7.26
C GLU A 133 -14.49 17.67 -8.03
N PHE A 134 -15.33 18.45 -7.35
CA PHE A 134 -16.11 19.54 -7.93
C PHE A 134 -15.98 20.77 -7.04
N GLN A 135 -16.19 21.95 -7.63
CA GLN A 135 -16.36 23.17 -6.85
C GLN A 135 -17.83 23.27 -6.40
N TRP A 136 -18.06 23.78 -5.18
CA TRP A 136 -19.38 23.86 -4.56
C TRP A 136 -20.48 24.45 -5.47
N HIS A 137 -20.21 25.55 -6.17
CA HIS A 137 -21.18 26.22 -7.05
C HIS A 137 -21.40 25.56 -8.42
N GLU A 138 -20.70 24.47 -8.75
CA GLU A 138 -20.91 23.78 -10.03
C GLU A 138 -22.22 22.97 -10.01
N LEU A 139 -22.59 22.39 -8.86
CA LEU A 139 -23.77 21.52 -8.73
C LEU A 139 -25.09 22.29 -8.84
N GLU A 140 -25.16 23.52 -8.34
CA GLU A 140 -26.33 24.40 -8.51
C GLU A 140 -26.70 24.64 -9.98
N LYS A 141 -25.69 24.65 -10.87
CA LYS A 141 -25.87 24.87 -12.30
C LYS A 141 -26.28 23.60 -13.05
N MET A 142 -26.27 22.45 -12.39
CA MET A 142 -26.55 21.16 -12.99
C MET A 142 -28.05 20.92 -13.14
N ILE A 143 -28.47 20.47 -14.32
CA ILE A 143 -29.86 20.09 -14.56
C ILE A 143 -29.97 18.58 -14.41
N TRP A 144 -30.56 18.14 -13.31
CA TRP A 144 -30.80 16.72 -13.04
C TRP A 144 -32.05 16.23 -13.78
N PRO A 145 -31.95 15.25 -14.69
CA PRO A 145 -33.10 14.76 -15.44
C PRO A 145 -34.01 13.88 -14.56
N LYS A 146 -35.32 14.16 -14.59
CA LYS A 146 -36.33 13.44 -13.80
C LYS A 146 -36.49 11.95 -14.14
N GLN A 147 -35.99 11.54 -15.31
CA GLN A 147 -36.09 10.17 -15.82
C GLN A 147 -34.79 9.37 -15.63
N SER A 148 -33.89 9.85 -14.77
CA SER A 148 -32.62 9.18 -14.51
C SER A 148 -32.83 7.80 -13.87
N THR A 149 -32.01 6.83 -14.27
CA THR A 149 -31.98 5.46 -13.70
C THR A 149 -30.94 5.30 -12.59
N ILE A 150 -30.33 6.40 -12.14
CA ILE A 150 -29.27 6.37 -11.12
C ILE A 150 -29.83 5.85 -9.81
N GLN A 151 -29.18 4.79 -9.30
CA GLN A 151 -29.46 4.17 -8.01
C GLN A 151 -28.37 4.47 -6.99
N HIS A 152 -27.14 4.74 -7.44
CA HIS A 152 -26.00 5.07 -6.58
C HIS A 152 -25.37 6.39 -7.02
N LEU A 153 -25.35 7.36 -6.11
CA LEU A 153 -24.74 8.67 -6.33
C LEU A 153 -23.69 8.94 -5.27
N LYS A 154 -22.45 9.21 -5.68
CA LYS A 154 -21.39 9.73 -4.83
C LYS A 154 -21.03 11.14 -5.27
N ILE A 155 -21.07 12.10 -4.34
CA ILE A 155 -20.67 13.49 -4.56
C ILE A 155 -19.63 13.82 -3.51
N GLN A 156 -18.37 14.01 -3.89
CA GLN A 156 -17.31 14.36 -2.95
C GLN A 156 -17.14 15.86 -2.72
N ALA A 157 -17.75 16.69 -3.56
CA ALA A 157 -17.72 18.13 -3.37
C ALA A 157 -18.60 18.59 -2.19
N PRO A 158 -18.29 19.76 -1.61
CA PRO A 158 -19.16 20.40 -0.64
C PRO A 158 -20.54 20.64 -1.24
N VAL A 159 -21.57 20.16 -0.54
CA VAL A 159 -22.97 20.34 -0.91
C VAL A 159 -23.77 20.85 0.28
N THR A 160 -24.81 21.63 -0.02
CA THR A 160 -25.82 22.05 0.93
C THR A 160 -26.97 21.03 0.97
N PRO A 161 -27.68 20.93 2.10
CA PRO A 161 -28.89 20.12 2.21
C PRO A 161 -29.98 20.48 1.19
N VAL A 162 -30.10 21.76 0.80
CA VAL A 162 -31.08 22.23 -0.20
C VAL A 162 -30.76 21.68 -1.60
N GLU A 163 -29.49 21.67 -1.99
CA GLU A 163 -29.04 21.08 -3.25
C GLU A 163 -29.30 19.57 -3.27
N ILE A 164 -29.00 18.88 -2.17
CA ILE A 164 -29.30 17.44 -2.06
C ILE A 164 -30.79 17.19 -2.22
N CYS A 165 -31.65 17.95 -1.56
CA CYS A 165 -33.10 17.81 -1.71
C CYS A 165 -33.53 18.01 -3.18
N THR A 166 -32.95 18.99 -3.87
CA THR A 166 -33.20 19.22 -5.31
C THR A 166 -32.78 18.01 -6.16
N ILE A 167 -31.65 17.40 -5.85
CA ILE A 167 -31.16 16.17 -6.50
C ILE A 167 -32.14 15.01 -6.22
N LEU A 168 -32.57 14.82 -4.97
CA LEU A 168 -33.47 13.75 -4.56
C LEU A 168 -34.86 13.84 -5.21
N VAL A 169 -35.37 15.05 -5.42
CA VAL A 169 -36.62 15.28 -6.18
C VAL A 169 -36.48 14.80 -7.63
N CYS A 170 -35.31 14.99 -8.24
CA CYS A 170 -35.07 14.59 -9.63
C CYS A 170 -34.70 13.10 -9.78
N LEU A 171 -34.04 12.50 -8.79
CA LEU A 171 -33.56 11.11 -8.85
C LEU A 171 -34.48 10.17 -8.06
N SER A 172 -35.63 9.85 -8.65
CA SER A 172 -36.66 9.01 -8.03
C SER A 172 -36.23 7.56 -7.74
N HIS A 173 -35.21 7.06 -8.45
CA HIS A 173 -34.65 5.71 -8.27
C HIS A 173 -33.44 5.64 -7.33
N LEU A 174 -33.01 6.78 -6.76
CA LEU A 174 -31.80 6.84 -5.96
C LEU A 174 -31.96 6.04 -4.65
N CYS A 175 -31.16 4.99 -4.51
CA CYS A 175 -31.17 4.10 -3.33
C CYS A 175 -30.01 4.39 -2.38
N THR A 176 -28.84 4.76 -2.92
CA THR A 176 -27.61 5.03 -2.16
C THR A 176 -27.07 6.40 -2.48
N LEU A 177 -26.87 7.20 -1.44
CA LEU A 177 -26.27 8.52 -1.53
C LEU A 177 -25.01 8.59 -0.67
N VAL A 178 -23.89 8.97 -1.27
CA VAL A 178 -22.62 9.23 -0.58
C VAL A 178 -22.24 10.69 -0.80
N ILE A 179 -22.06 11.42 0.28
CA ILE A 179 -21.70 12.84 0.30
C ILE A 179 -20.31 12.96 0.92
N GLY A 180 -19.39 13.64 0.24
CA GLY A 180 -18.04 13.88 0.70
C GLY A 180 -18.02 14.93 1.79
N GLU A 181 -18.63 16.08 1.53
CA GLU A 181 -18.69 17.19 2.48
C GLU A 181 -20.08 17.83 2.51
N LEU A 182 -20.71 17.84 3.69
CA LEU A 182 -21.97 18.52 3.95
C LEU A 182 -21.68 19.80 4.75
N TYR A 183 -21.98 20.95 4.15
CA TYR A 183 -21.70 22.28 4.71
C TYR A 183 -22.98 23.00 5.13
N ASP A 184 -22.85 23.95 6.06
CA ASP A 184 -23.94 24.78 6.55
C ASP A 184 -24.54 25.64 5.43
N GLY A 185 -25.75 25.27 5.05
CA GLY A 185 -26.55 25.99 4.05
C GLY A 185 -27.90 26.45 4.56
N PHE A 186 -28.33 26.03 5.76
CA PHE A 186 -29.60 26.46 6.33
C PHE A 186 -29.43 27.77 7.10
N ASN A 187 -29.12 28.85 6.38
CA ASN A 187 -29.45 30.16 6.93
C ASN A 187 -30.98 30.26 6.97
N ALA A 188 -31.52 29.92 8.14
CA ALA A 188 -32.91 29.86 8.49
C ALA A 188 -33.60 31.16 8.06
N GLN A 189 -34.49 31.06 7.07
CA GLN A 189 -35.83 31.66 7.13
C GLN A 189 -36.69 31.39 5.88
N ASN A 190 -36.13 31.12 4.69
CA ASN A 190 -36.96 31.22 3.46
C ASN A 190 -36.99 30.03 2.48
N SER A 191 -36.18 28.97 2.60
CA SER A 191 -36.00 28.01 1.49
C SER A 191 -36.53 26.58 1.69
N LEU A 192 -36.72 26.08 2.92
CA LEU A 192 -37.26 24.73 3.15
C LEU A 192 -38.79 24.55 3.33
N PRO A 193 -39.66 25.57 3.53
CA PRO A 193 -41.09 25.34 3.82
C PRO A 193 -41.87 24.57 2.76
N TYR A 194 -41.28 24.28 1.59
CA TYR A 194 -41.96 23.69 0.44
C TYR A 194 -41.70 22.19 0.24
N MET A 195 -40.78 21.58 0.99
CA MET A 195 -40.48 20.14 0.85
C MET A 195 -41.17 19.34 1.96
N SER A 196 -42.47 19.13 1.83
CA SER A 196 -43.27 18.33 2.78
C SER A 196 -43.24 16.82 2.50
N THR A 197 -42.68 16.39 1.37
CA THR A 197 -42.70 14.99 0.95
C THR A 197 -41.42 14.27 1.34
N PRO A 198 -41.49 13.20 2.15
CA PRO A 198 -40.30 12.42 2.51
C PRO A 198 -39.75 11.63 1.31
N PHE A 199 -38.43 11.55 1.20
CA PHE A 199 -37.71 10.79 0.18
C PHE A 199 -37.52 9.33 0.62
N ARG A 200 -38.58 8.53 0.42
CA ARG A 200 -38.60 7.11 0.82
C ARG A 200 -37.73 6.20 -0.04
N GLN A 201 -37.20 6.69 -1.16
CA GLN A 201 -36.39 5.92 -2.09
C GLN A 201 -34.96 5.68 -1.58
N VAL A 202 -34.43 6.58 -0.74
CA VAL A 202 -33.06 6.48 -0.23
C VAL A 202 -33.02 5.53 0.96
N ILE A 203 -32.22 4.48 0.81
CA ILE A 203 -32.10 3.37 1.77
C ILE A 203 -30.74 3.39 2.46
N SER A 204 -29.71 3.96 1.81
CA SER A 204 -28.35 4.07 2.32
C SER A 204 -27.82 5.49 2.16
N LEU A 205 -27.32 6.08 3.24
CA LEU A 205 -26.68 7.39 3.27
C LEU A 205 -25.29 7.29 3.91
N ALA A 206 -24.29 7.90 3.29
CA ALA A 206 -22.97 8.09 3.89
C ALA A 206 -22.54 9.56 3.74
N ILE A 207 -22.14 10.20 4.83
CA ILE A 207 -21.57 11.56 4.84
C ILE A 207 -20.13 11.44 5.37
N GLU A 208 -19.14 11.69 4.50
CA GLU A 208 -17.71 11.50 4.78
C GLU A 208 -17.08 12.67 5.57
N LYS A 209 -17.70 13.85 5.52
CA LYS A 209 -17.35 15.04 6.30
C LYS A 209 -18.58 15.90 6.49
N MET A 210 -18.87 16.26 7.72
CA MET A 210 -19.93 17.20 8.06
C MET A 210 -19.34 18.29 8.93
N THR A 211 -19.52 19.54 8.50
CA THR A 211 -19.20 20.74 9.29
C THR A 211 -20.46 21.42 9.82
N SER A 212 -21.63 20.87 9.48
CA SER A 212 -22.92 21.50 9.79
C SER A 212 -23.37 21.40 11.25
N ASP A 213 -24.32 22.25 11.64
CA ASP A 213 -25.01 22.06 12.91
C ASP A 213 -25.82 20.76 12.92
N ILE A 214 -25.96 20.17 14.11
CA ILE A 214 -26.71 18.94 14.29
C ILE A 214 -28.20 19.14 14.02
N ASP A 215 -28.75 20.33 14.29
CA ASP A 215 -30.14 20.69 13.99
C ASP A 215 -30.43 20.59 12.48
N ASP A 216 -29.50 21.06 11.66
CA ASP A 216 -29.60 21.02 10.20
C ASP A 216 -29.54 19.59 9.65
N LEU A 217 -28.68 18.76 10.25
CA LEU A 217 -28.64 17.34 9.92
C LEU A 217 -29.93 16.64 10.34
N GLU A 218 -30.45 16.89 11.54
CA GLU A 218 -31.70 16.29 12.00
C GLU A 218 -32.86 16.67 11.07
N LEU A 219 -32.94 17.94 10.67
CA LEU A 219 -33.92 18.42 9.71
C LEU A 219 -33.78 17.70 8.36
N PHE A 220 -32.57 17.59 7.82
CA PHE A 220 -32.32 16.87 6.57
C PHE A 220 -32.66 15.37 6.67
N LEU A 221 -32.21 14.70 7.72
CA LEU A 221 -32.43 13.28 7.95
C LEU A 221 -33.90 12.96 8.20
N SER A 222 -34.70 13.89 8.74
CA SER A 222 -36.15 13.73 8.89
C SER A 222 -36.88 13.55 7.55
N LEU A 223 -36.27 14.00 6.45
CA LEU A 223 -36.77 13.80 5.09
C LEU A 223 -36.45 12.40 4.54
N LEU A 224 -35.67 11.58 5.25
CA LEU A 224 -35.17 10.27 4.81
C LEU A 224 -35.65 9.11 5.72
N PRO A 225 -36.96 8.93 5.94
CA PRO A 225 -37.47 7.96 6.92
C PRO A 225 -37.24 6.48 6.55
N SER A 226 -36.82 6.20 5.30
CA SER A 226 -36.57 4.85 4.80
C SER A 226 -35.12 4.37 4.97
N LEU A 227 -34.25 5.16 5.61
CA LEU A 227 -32.85 4.78 5.78
C LEU A 227 -32.74 3.50 6.60
N THR A 228 -32.02 2.53 6.05
CA THR A 228 -31.63 1.29 6.74
C THR A 228 -30.13 1.28 7.06
N HIS A 229 -29.33 2.03 6.30
CA HIS A 229 -27.89 2.18 6.49
C HIS A 229 -27.54 3.66 6.54
N MET A 230 -26.84 4.07 7.59
CA MET A 230 -26.37 5.44 7.75
C MET A 230 -24.93 5.45 8.25
N ARG A 231 -24.08 6.22 7.56
CA ARG A 231 -22.69 6.48 7.97
C ARG A 231 -22.46 7.97 8.10
N LEU A 232 -22.01 8.44 9.26
CA LEU A 232 -21.81 9.86 9.53
C LEU A 232 -20.39 10.17 10.05
N MET A 233 -19.67 11.05 9.37
CA MET A 233 -18.37 11.54 9.84
C MET A 233 -18.51 13.03 10.19
N ILE A 234 -18.68 13.33 11.47
CA ILE A 234 -18.90 14.68 11.98
C ILE A 234 -17.58 15.23 12.51
N TYR A 235 -17.22 16.43 12.07
CA TYR A 235 -16.06 17.14 12.56
C TYR A 235 -16.53 18.35 13.37
N GLU A 236 -15.70 18.81 14.31
CA GLU A 236 -15.87 20.06 15.07
C GLU A 236 -16.89 20.06 16.22
N LYS A 237 -17.92 19.20 16.21
CA LYS A 237 -18.94 19.14 17.28
C LYS A 237 -19.15 17.73 17.83
N LEU A 238 -19.28 17.62 19.15
CA LEU A 238 -19.80 16.42 19.80
C LEU A 238 -21.31 16.41 19.77
N VAL A 239 -21.87 15.22 19.59
CA VAL A 239 -23.31 14.99 19.60
C VAL A 239 -23.66 14.17 20.84
N ASP A 240 -24.57 14.69 21.66
CA ASP A 240 -25.16 13.96 22.78
C ASP A 240 -25.87 12.71 22.27
N GLY A 241 -25.47 11.54 22.77
CA GLY A 241 -26.02 10.24 22.41
C GLY A 241 -27.49 10.07 22.76
N ASN A 242 -28.02 10.78 23.76
CA ASN A 242 -29.45 10.80 24.07
C ASN A 242 -30.23 11.59 23.02
N ARG A 243 -29.70 12.74 22.57
CA ARG A 243 -30.29 13.52 21.49
C ARG A 243 -30.35 12.69 20.21
N LEU A 244 -29.23 12.09 19.83
CA LEU A 244 -29.13 11.24 18.64
C LEU A 244 -30.04 10.01 18.73
N LYS A 245 -30.12 9.36 19.90
CA LYS A 245 -31.06 8.25 20.15
C LYS A 245 -32.51 8.67 19.92
N ASN A 246 -32.95 9.76 20.54
CA ASN A 246 -34.32 10.24 20.43
C ASN A 246 -34.66 10.57 18.97
N PHE A 247 -33.70 11.18 18.27
CA PHE A 247 -33.83 11.46 16.85
C PHE A 247 -33.99 10.19 16.01
N ILE A 248 -33.11 9.20 16.18
CA ILE A 248 -33.15 7.93 15.42
C ILE A 248 -34.48 7.21 15.68
N GLN A 249 -34.91 7.10 16.93
CA GLN A 249 -36.16 6.42 17.27
C GLN A 249 -37.40 7.11 16.67
N THR A 250 -37.38 8.43 16.54
CA THR A 250 -38.51 9.22 16.04
C THR A 250 -38.55 9.27 14.51
N ASN A 251 -37.39 9.51 13.88
CA ASN A 251 -37.32 9.87 12.46
C ASN A 251 -36.77 8.75 11.56
N LEU A 252 -35.99 7.83 12.12
CA LEU A 252 -35.30 6.77 11.37
C LEU A 252 -35.64 5.37 11.92
N PRO A 253 -36.93 4.99 11.99
CA PRO A 253 -37.36 3.75 12.64
C PRO A 253 -36.89 2.48 11.91
N LEU A 254 -36.44 2.60 10.66
CA LEU A 254 -35.96 1.49 9.84
C LEU A 254 -34.43 1.35 9.84
N LEU A 255 -33.71 2.16 10.63
CA LEU A 255 -32.26 2.14 10.67
C LEU A 255 -31.75 0.85 11.31
N ILE A 256 -31.01 0.05 10.54
CA ILE A 256 -30.44 -1.23 10.99
C ILE A 256 -28.95 -1.04 11.28
N ASN A 257 -28.24 -0.38 10.37
CA ASN A 257 -26.80 -0.19 10.44
C ASN A 257 -26.49 1.29 10.60
N PHE A 258 -25.86 1.62 11.73
CA PHE A 258 -25.42 2.97 12.02
C PHE A 258 -23.93 3.00 12.33
N GLU A 259 -23.17 3.66 11.46
CA GLU A 259 -21.75 3.93 11.63
C GLU A 259 -21.55 5.42 11.84
N PHE A 260 -20.70 5.81 12.80
CA PHE A 260 -20.36 7.21 12.94
C PHE A 260 -18.94 7.44 13.42
N PHE A 261 -18.41 8.63 13.15
CA PHE A 261 -17.13 9.10 13.65
C PHE A 261 -17.28 10.56 14.00
N LEU A 262 -17.10 10.91 15.27
CA LEU A 262 -17.07 12.29 15.72
C LEU A 262 -15.63 12.64 16.04
N CYS A 263 -15.13 13.74 15.48
CA CYS A 263 -13.79 14.24 15.75
C CYS A 263 -13.83 15.72 16.09
N ILE A 264 -13.44 16.06 17.31
CA ILE A 264 -13.33 17.46 17.74
C ILE A 264 -11.86 17.89 17.65
N THR A 265 -11.62 19.02 17.03
CA THR A 265 -10.36 19.74 17.14
C THR A 265 -10.35 20.58 18.42
N LYS A 266 -9.17 20.75 19.01
CA LYS A 266 -8.93 21.30 20.35
C LYS A 266 -9.39 22.73 20.64
N ASP A 267 -9.89 23.48 19.65
CA ASP A 267 -10.27 24.88 19.86
C ASP A 267 -11.41 25.05 20.87
N VAL A 268 -12.12 23.98 21.20
CA VAL A 268 -13.10 23.92 22.29
C VAL A 268 -12.53 23.09 23.44
N SER A 269 -12.08 23.74 24.51
CA SER A 269 -11.58 23.06 25.71
C SER A 269 -12.73 22.37 26.46
N HIS A 270 -13.04 21.14 26.09
CA HIS A 270 -13.93 20.29 26.88
C HIS A 270 -13.16 19.70 28.05
N ASP A 271 -13.68 19.90 29.26
CA ASP A 271 -13.14 19.25 30.45
C ASP A 271 -13.41 17.74 30.36
N LEU A 272 -12.57 16.93 31.03
CA LEU A 272 -12.74 15.47 31.07
C LEU A 272 -14.14 15.06 31.57
N ALA A 273 -14.74 15.87 32.45
CA ALA A 273 -16.10 15.67 32.95
C ALA A 273 -17.16 15.78 31.84
N ASP A 274 -17.00 16.70 30.89
CA ASP A 274 -17.92 16.85 29.76
C ASP A 274 -17.86 15.64 28.85
N ILE A 275 -16.65 15.12 28.60
CA ILE A 275 -16.44 13.93 27.79
C ILE A 275 -17.01 12.68 28.47
N GLN A 276 -16.84 12.55 29.79
CA GLN A 276 -17.46 11.47 30.55
C GLN A 276 -18.99 11.54 30.51
N SER A 277 -19.57 12.74 30.66
CA SER A 277 -21.02 12.97 30.51
C SER A 277 -21.50 12.60 29.11
N LEU A 278 -20.74 12.98 28.07
CA LEU A 278 -21.02 12.60 26.69
C LEU A 278 -21.01 11.08 26.53
N ILE A 279 -19.99 10.38 27.01
CA ILE A 279 -19.91 8.92 26.85
C ILE A 279 -21.03 8.24 27.62
N ALA A 280 -21.41 8.75 28.80
CA ALA A 280 -22.54 8.24 29.56
C ALA A 280 -23.86 8.30 28.76
N SER A 281 -24.04 9.30 27.88
CA SER A 281 -25.20 9.37 26.99
C SER A 281 -25.27 8.22 25.96
N TYR A 282 -24.15 7.55 25.67
CA TYR A 282 -24.07 6.37 24.81
C TYR A 282 -24.15 5.04 25.59
N GLN A 283 -24.29 5.06 26.92
CA GLN A 283 -24.38 3.86 27.76
C GLN A 283 -25.83 3.40 28.02
N THR A 284 -26.80 3.89 27.26
CA THR A 284 -28.21 3.48 27.44
C THR A 284 -28.49 2.10 26.81
N LEU A 285 -29.56 1.43 27.27
CA LEU A 285 -30.02 0.12 26.74
C LEU A 285 -30.20 0.13 25.21
N PHE A 286 -30.54 1.28 24.64
CA PHE A 286 -30.69 1.47 23.19
C PHE A 286 -29.38 1.19 22.44
N TRP A 287 -28.27 1.75 22.91
CA TRP A 287 -26.97 1.58 22.26
C TRP A 287 -26.40 0.19 22.53
N LEU A 288 -26.43 -0.25 23.78
CA LEU A 288 -25.74 -1.46 24.23
C LEU A 288 -26.47 -2.76 23.89
N GLU A 289 -27.78 -2.82 24.14
CA GLU A 289 -28.54 -4.07 24.06
C GLU A 289 -29.38 -4.16 22.78
N GLN A 290 -30.12 -3.09 22.47
CA GLN A 290 -31.06 -3.10 21.34
C GLN A 290 -30.33 -3.12 20.01
N ASN A 291 -29.36 -2.22 19.83
CA ASN A 291 -28.63 -2.08 18.56
C ASN A 291 -27.21 -2.65 18.60
N LYS A 292 -26.64 -2.89 19.78
CA LYS A 292 -25.27 -3.38 19.98
C LYS A 292 -24.21 -2.50 19.29
N TRP A 293 -24.43 -1.19 19.33
CA TRP A 293 -23.51 -0.18 18.82
C TRP A 293 -22.61 0.28 19.96
N PHE A 294 -21.50 -0.42 20.18
CA PHE A 294 -20.58 -0.12 21.28
C PHE A 294 -19.69 1.06 20.95
N VAL A 295 -19.86 2.18 21.66
CA VAL A 295 -19.11 3.40 21.38
C VAL A 295 -17.83 3.46 22.21
N THR A 296 -16.75 3.93 21.58
CA THR A 296 -15.44 4.18 22.19
C THR A 296 -15.05 5.63 21.96
N CYS A 297 -14.47 6.24 22.99
CA CYS A 297 -13.83 7.53 22.90
C CYS A 297 -12.31 7.38 23.07
N GLU A 298 -11.55 7.94 22.12
CA GLU A 298 -10.12 8.11 22.20
C GLU A 298 -9.86 9.59 22.51
N TYR A 299 -9.43 9.85 23.74
CA TYR A 299 -9.00 11.17 24.19
C TYR A 299 -7.50 11.31 23.92
N SER A 300 -7.12 12.34 23.16
CA SER A 300 -5.73 12.66 22.84
C SER A 300 -5.48 14.14 23.03
N THR A 301 -4.21 14.52 23.22
CA THR A 301 -3.75 15.91 23.28
C THR A 301 -3.94 16.69 21.99
N ASP A 302 -4.63 16.22 20.96
CA ASP A 302 -4.77 16.95 19.69
C ASP A 302 -6.20 16.96 19.19
N ALA A 303 -6.89 15.83 19.38
CA ALA A 303 -8.29 15.68 19.03
C ALA A 303 -8.94 14.62 19.93
N ASN A 304 -10.24 14.80 20.16
CA ASN A 304 -11.07 13.77 20.78
C ASN A 304 -11.85 13.06 19.69
N LYS A 305 -11.76 11.73 19.65
CA LYS A 305 -12.44 10.89 18.65
C LYS A 305 -13.48 10.02 19.32
N LEU A 306 -14.66 9.89 18.73
CA LEU A 306 -15.74 9.03 19.21
C LEU A 306 -16.27 8.17 18.04
N TYR A 307 -16.31 6.84 18.20
CA TYR A 307 -16.74 5.92 17.13
C TYR A 307 -17.26 4.57 17.67
N PRO A 308 -18.14 3.86 16.93
CA PRO A 308 -18.67 2.55 17.31
C PRO A 308 -17.72 1.40 16.94
N ILE A 309 -17.68 0.31 17.71
CA ILE A 309 -16.90 -0.90 17.45
C ILE A 309 -17.81 -2.00 16.87
N PRO A 310 -17.39 -2.69 15.79
CA PRO A 310 -16.15 -2.48 15.04
C PRO A 310 -16.24 -1.25 14.11
N PHE A 311 -15.22 -0.38 14.16
CA PHE A 311 -15.07 0.72 13.22
C PHE A 311 -14.06 0.34 12.13
N CYS A 312 -14.52 0.19 10.89
CA CYS A 312 -13.64 -0.10 9.75
C CYS A 312 -13.45 1.14 8.89
N VAL A 313 -12.51 2.02 9.27
CA VAL A 313 -12.01 3.07 8.37
C VAL A 313 -10.60 2.71 7.93
N SER A 314 -10.43 2.61 6.61
CA SER A 314 -9.17 2.23 5.95
C SER A 314 -8.06 3.29 6.05
N SER A 315 -8.25 4.39 6.80
CA SER A 315 -7.32 5.53 6.81
C SER A 315 -7.23 6.27 8.15
N LEU A 316 -7.55 5.62 9.28
CA LEU A 316 -7.24 6.20 10.58
C LEU A 316 -5.73 6.17 10.78
N ILE A 317 -5.08 7.35 10.72
CA ILE A 317 -3.68 7.51 11.10
C ILE A 317 -3.65 7.47 12.64
N TYR A 318 -3.15 6.35 13.18
CA TYR A 318 -2.86 6.23 14.60
C TYR A 318 -1.53 6.91 14.88
N ASP A 319 -1.56 8.04 15.58
CA ASP A 319 -0.35 8.56 16.20
C ASP A 319 -0.01 7.67 17.40
N LEU A 320 1.15 7.01 17.37
CA LEU A 320 1.62 6.12 18.43
C LEU A 320 2.21 6.89 19.61
N ASN A 321 2.50 8.18 19.46
CA ASN A 321 3.28 8.96 20.43
C ASN A 321 2.43 9.86 21.35
N THR A 322 1.10 9.81 21.28
CA THR A 322 0.25 10.61 22.16
C THR A 322 -0.26 9.81 23.36
N ASP A 323 -0.25 10.43 24.54
CA ASP A 323 -0.89 9.89 25.74
C ASP A 323 -2.39 9.78 25.49
N LYS A 324 -2.87 8.54 25.29
CA LYS A 324 -4.28 8.26 24.95
C LYS A 324 -5.02 7.68 26.14
N ILE A 325 -6.19 8.25 26.41
CA ILE A 325 -7.14 7.67 27.36
C ILE A 325 -8.29 7.09 26.54
N PHE A 326 -8.52 5.79 26.70
CA PHE A 326 -9.65 5.11 26.09
C PHE A 326 -10.78 4.99 27.08
N LEU A 327 -11.96 5.47 26.68
CA LEU A 327 -13.19 5.34 27.45
C LEU A 327 -14.18 4.52 26.63
N PHE A 328 -14.74 3.48 27.25
CA PHE A 328 -15.63 2.52 26.59
C PHE A 328 -17.02 2.56 27.20
N THR A 329 -18.02 2.26 26.37
CA THR A 329 -19.40 2.04 26.84
C THR A 329 -19.62 0.63 27.40
N LEU A 330 -18.65 -0.29 27.26
CA LEU A 330 -18.73 -1.62 27.87
C LEU A 330 -18.68 -1.54 29.41
N PRO A 331 -19.52 -2.30 30.14
CA PRO A 331 -19.42 -2.40 31.58
C PRO A 331 -18.02 -2.86 32.01
N GLN A 332 -17.39 -2.12 32.93
CA GLN A 332 -16.05 -2.43 33.48
C GLN A 332 -15.96 -3.79 34.16
N SER A 333 -17.08 -4.48 34.42
CA SER A 333 -17.08 -5.80 35.08
C SER A 333 -16.53 -6.95 34.24
N ILE A 334 -16.05 -6.71 33.01
CA ILE A 334 -15.36 -7.69 32.16
C ILE A 334 -13.85 -7.41 32.25
N ASP A 335 -13.30 -7.54 33.46
CA ASP A 335 -11.93 -7.12 33.80
C ASP A 335 -10.90 -8.26 33.76
N ASN A 336 -11.15 -9.30 32.95
CA ASN A 336 -10.16 -10.34 32.69
C ASN A 336 -9.75 -10.27 31.22
N GLY A 337 -8.54 -9.74 30.98
CA GLY A 337 -7.96 -9.44 29.65
C GLY A 337 -7.82 -10.60 28.66
N ALA A 338 -8.43 -11.76 28.92
CA ALA A 338 -8.40 -12.95 28.05
C ALA A 338 -9.67 -13.14 27.19
N SER A 339 -10.83 -12.55 27.53
CA SER A 339 -12.10 -12.78 26.81
C SER A 339 -12.46 -11.71 25.78
N ARG A 340 -11.51 -10.84 25.42
CA ARG A 340 -11.75 -9.66 24.56
C ARG A 340 -11.85 -9.97 23.06
N ILE A 341 -11.47 -11.17 22.61
CA ILE A 341 -11.41 -11.57 21.19
C ILE A 341 -12.61 -12.44 20.75
N ASP A 342 -13.37 -13.02 21.69
CA ASP A 342 -14.39 -14.04 21.39
C ASP A 342 -15.67 -13.53 20.68
N TYR A 343 -15.84 -12.21 20.52
CA TYR A 343 -17.03 -11.63 19.88
C TYR A 343 -16.83 -11.17 18.43
N MET A 344 -15.63 -11.35 17.84
CA MET A 344 -15.39 -11.10 16.42
C MET A 344 -15.61 -12.37 15.59
N THR A 345 -16.83 -12.59 15.09
CA THR A 345 -17.17 -13.80 14.31
C THR A 345 -16.77 -13.73 12.83
N THR A 346 -16.41 -12.56 12.30
CA THR A 346 -16.02 -12.42 10.89
C THR A 346 -15.02 -11.29 10.70
N LEU A 347 -13.74 -11.66 10.55
CA LEU A 347 -12.66 -10.79 10.10
C LEU A 347 -12.57 -10.88 8.57
N LYS A 348 -12.99 -9.82 7.86
CA LYS A 348 -12.87 -9.75 6.39
C LYS A 348 -11.55 -9.08 6.02
N LEU A 349 -10.51 -9.89 5.87
CA LEU A 349 -9.19 -9.43 5.41
C LEU A 349 -9.22 -9.16 3.91
N ILE A 350 -9.05 -7.89 3.53
CA ILE A 350 -8.81 -7.49 2.14
C ILE A 350 -7.29 -7.52 1.94
N PHE A 351 -6.80 -8.52 1.20
CA PHE A 351 -5.39 -8.66 0.88
C PHE A 351 -5.02 -7.68 -0.24
N SER A 352 -4.20 -6.68 0.09
CA SER A 352 -3.49 -5.82 -0.86
C SER A 352 -1.99 -6.16 -0.76
N ASP A 353 -1.36 -6.33 -1.91
CA ASP A 353 -0.12 -7.07 -2.14
C ASP A 353 1.12 -6.66 -1.33
N THR A 354 1.77 -7.67 -0.74
CA THR A 354 3.22 -7.86 -0.46
C THR A 354 4.07 -6.80 0.28
N GLU A 355 3.62 -5.57 0.53
CA GLU A 355 4.40 -4.58 1.31
C GLU A 355 4.20 -4.70 2.84
N LEU A 356 3.30 -5.58 3.30
CA LEU A 356 2.78 -5.56 4.67
C LEU A 356 3.63 -6.25 5.75
N LEU A 357 4.73 -6.92 5.42
CA LEU A 357 5.45 -7.74 6.41
C LEU A 357 6.28 -6.94 7.42
N ILE A 358 6.54 -5.65 7.17
CA ILE A 358 7.44 -4.84 8.02
C ILE A 358 6.79 -3.53 8.47
N GLN A 359 5.59 -3.17 7.97
CA GLN A 359 5.08 -1.81 8.12
C GLN A 359 4.47 -1.48 9.49
N GLU A 360 4.23 -2.45 10.37
CA GLU A 360 3.53 -2.22 11.66
C GLU A 360 4.25 -2.76 12.92
N ASN A 361 5.53 -3.12 12.86
CA ASN A 361 6.25 -3.77 13.97
C ASN A 361 5.61 -5.08 14.50
N VAL A 362 4.58 -5.59 13.82
CA VAL A 362 3.83 -6.79 14.18
C VAL A 362 3.83 -7.76 13.00
N ILE A 363 3.90 -9.06 13.29
CA ILE A 363 3.98 -10.10 12.27
C ILE A 363 2.59 -10.52 11.85
N HIS A 364 2.26 -10.27 10.57
CA HIS A 364 1.03 -10.72 9.96
C HIS A 364 1.31 -11.70 8.81
N PRO A 365 0.76 -12.93 8.83
CA PRO A 365 -0.13 -13.49 9.86
C PRO A 365 0.65 -13.99 11.09
N ALA A 366 0.04 -13.85 12.28
CA ALA A 366 0.55 -14.38 13.55
C ALA A 366 0.43 -15.91 13.58
N ASN A 367 1.35 -16.58 12.89
CA ASN A 367 1.33 -18.04 12.70
C ASN A 367 2.73 -18.61 13.02
N PRO A 368 2.82 -19.65 13.87
CA PRO A 368 4.09 -20.32 14.20
C PRO A 368 4.90 -20.74 12.96
N ILE A 369 4.24 -21.20 11.90
CA ILE A 369 4.90 -21.64 10.67
C ILE A 369 5.62 -20.47 9.98
N VAL A 370 5.05 -19.27 10.02
CA VAL A 370 5.69 -18.07 9.46
C VAL A 370 6.97 -17.77 10.21
N CYS A 371 6.96 -17.90 11.53
CA CYS A 371 8.15 -17.71 12.36
C CYS A 371 9.21 -18.78 12.14
N LEU A 372 8.83 -20.05 12.01
CA LEU A 372 9.78 -21.13 11.70
C LEU A 372 10.42 -20.95 10.32
N ILE A 373 9.63 -20.55 9.31
CA ILE A 373 10.16 -20.23 7.97
C ILE A 373 11.08 -19.02 8.04
N TRP A 374 10.69 -18.00 8.80
CA TRP A 374 11.50 -16.80 8.99
C TRP A 374 12.84 -17.15 9.65
N TRP A 375 12.86 -17.89 10.76
CA TRP A 375 14.09 -18.34 11.42
C TRP A 375 14.94 -19.23 10.51
N LEU A 376 14.32 -20.07 9.67
CA LEU A 376 15.06 -20.86 8.66
C LEU A 376 15.73 -19.95 7.63
N ALA A 377 15.02 -18.92 7.16
CA ALA A 377 15.58 -17.95 6.23
C ALA A 377 16.68 -17.12 6.91
N ASP A 378 16.46 -16.69 8.14
CA ASP A 378 17.35 -15.85 8.92
C ASP A 378 18.63 -16.58 9.30
N PHE A 379 18.58 -17.49 10.27
CA PHE A 379 19.74 -18.26 10.74
C PHE A 379 20.32 -19.14 9.63
N GLY A 380 19.47 -19.79 8.84
CA GLY A 380 19.92 -20.70 7.80
C GLY A 380 20.64 -20.01 6.65
N CYS A 381 20.11 -18.89 6.14
CA CYS A 381 20.80 -18.16 5.07
C CYS A 381 21.97 -17.33 5.60
N TYR A 382 21.88 -16.78 6.81
CA TYR A 382 22.96 -15.99 7.40
C TYR A 382 24.21 -16.84 7.67
N ASN A 383 24.10 -17.85 8.54
CA ASN A 383 25.22 -18.72 8.88
C ASN A 383 25.65 -19.59 7.69
N GLY A 384 24.68 -20.00 6.85
CA GLY A 384 24.99 -20.63 5.57
C GLY A 384 25.83 -19.73 4.66
N GLY A 385 25.54 -18.43 4.65
CA GLY A 385 26.34 -17.41 3.98
C GLY A 385 27.77 -17.35 4.51
N LEU A 386 27.97 -17.31 5.83
CA LEU A 386 29.29 -17.29 6.47
C LEU A 386 30.13 -18.53 6.13
N LEU A 387 29.53 -19.72 6.20
CA LEU A 387 30.17 -20.97 5.81
C LEU A 387 30.58 -20.97 4.32
N LEU A 388 29.70 -20.50 3.45
CA LEU A 388 29.99 -20.38 2.01
C LEU A 388 31.10 -19.36 1.72
N MET A 389 31.14 -18.25 2.47
CA MET A 389 32.20 -17.25 2.37
C MET A 389 33.55 -17.79 2.83
N THR A 390 33.56 -18.56 3.91
CA THR A 390 34.74 -19.28 4.39
C THR A 390 35.27 -20.24 3.34
N TRP A 391 34.37 -21.04 2.73
CA TRP A 391 34.73 -21.93 1.63
C TRP A 391 35.26 -21.16 0.42
N LEU A 392 34.63 -20.04 0.04
CA LEU A 392 35.11 -19.21 -1.06
C LEU A 392 36.53 -18.69 -0.80
N ALA A 393 36.87 -18.31 0.44
CA ALA A 393 38.22 -17.91 0.81
C ALA A 393 39.22 -19.08 0.63
N ILE A 394 38.87 -20.28 1.11
CA ILE A 394 39.67 -21.52 0.92
C ILE A 394 39.86 -21.80 -0.58
N GLU A 395 38.77 -21.80 -1.34
CA GLU A 395 38.77 -22.09 -2.77
C GLU A 395 39.67 -21.11 -3.54
N ARG A 396 39.61 -19.82 -3.20
CA ARG A 396 40.49 -18.79 -3.80
C ARG A 396 41.95 -19.05 -3.49
N HIS A 397 42.26 -19.48 -2.26
CA HIS A 397 43.61 -19.88 -1.90
C HIS A 397 44.09 -21.07 -2.75
N MET A 398 43.25 -22.09 -2.93
CA MET A 398 43.55 -23.25 -3.78
C MET A 398 43.73 -22.85 -5.25
N LEU A 399 42.86 -22.00 -5.80
CA LEU A 399 42.92 -21.57 -7.21
C LEU A 399 44.20 -20.77 -7.54
N ILE A 400 44.68 -19.96 -6.59
CA ILE A 400 45.86 -19.11 -6.81
C ILE A 400 47.16 -19.89 -6.67
N PHE A 401 47.26 -20.77 -5.66
CA PHE A 401 48.51 -21.44 -5.32
C PHE A 401 48.60 -22.90 -5.78
N HIS A 402 47.48 -23.53 -6.11
CA HIS A 402 47.38 -24.95 -6.46
C HIS A 402 46.62 -25.15 -7.78
N ASP A 403 46.94 -24.36 -8.80
CA ASP A 403 46.33 -24.41 -10.14
C ASP A 403 46.34 -25.83 -10.76
N ARG A 404 47.38 -26.62 -10.49
CA ARG A 404 47.52 -28.02 -10.92
C ARG A 404 46.37 -28.90 -10.44
N TRP A 405 45.83 -28.66 -9.25
CA TRP A 405 44.70 -29.42 -8.71
C TRP A 405 43.39 -29.15 -9.45
N MET A 406 43.30 -28.05 -10.20
CA MET A 406 42.08 -27.60 -10.88
C MET A 406 42.12 -27.78 -12.41
N LYS A 407 43.22 -28.36 -12.93
CA LYS A 407 43.45 -28.57 -14.35
C LYS A 407 42.51 -29.62 -14.95
N ASN A 408 42.31 -30.74 -14.26
CA ASN A 408 41.50 -31.86 -14.75
C ASN A 408 40.04 -31.71 -14.32
N ARG A 409 39.10 -32.14 -15.18
CA ARG A 409 37.65 -32.08 -14.89
C ARG A 409 37.26 -32.83 -13.62
N ARG A 410 37.84 -34.02 -13.39
CA ARG A 410 37.61 -34.83 -12.18
C ARG A 410 38.11 -34.13 -10.92
N SER A 411 39.32 -33.56 -10.97
CA SER A 411 39.90 -32.84 -9.84
C SER A 411 39.14 -31.55 -9.55
N ARG A 412 38.69 -30.82 -10.58
CA ARG A 412 37.79 -29.67 -10.39
C ARG A 412 36.48 -30.07 -9.74
N PHE A 413 35.89 -31.20 -10.12
CA PHE A 413 34.72 -31.71 -9.42
C PHE A 413 35.02 -31.99 -7.95
N LEU A 414 36.12 -32.68 -7.66
CA LEU A 414 36.49 -33.07 -6.31
C LEU A 414 36.82 -31.89 -5.38
N PHE A 415 37.56 -30.88 -5.87
CA PHE A 415 38.09 -29.80 -5.03
C PHE A 415 37.27 -28.51 -5.06
N HIS A 416 36.28 -28.39 -5.95
CA HIS A 416 35.46 -27.18 -6.06
C HIS A 416 33.96 -27.48 -5.95
N TYR A 417 33.44 -28.37 -6.79
CA TYR A 417 31.99 -28.62 -6.81
C TYR A 417 31.53 -29.52 -5.65
N LEU A 418 32.25 -30.60 -5.37
CA LEU A 418 31.85 -31.56 -4.33
C LEU A 418 31.81 -30.94 -2.93
N PRO A 419 32.81 -30.18 -2.46
CA PRO A 419 32.76 -29.60 -1.12
C PRO A 419 31.65 -28.55 -1.01
N LEU A 420 31.39 -27.79 -2.08
CA LEU A 420 30.27 -26.84 -2.14
C LEU A 420 28.92 -27.55 -2.02
N ILE A 421 28.73 -28.67 -2.73
CA ILE A 421 27.50 -29.48 -2.64
C ILE A 421 27.33 -30.06 -1.24
N ILE A 422 28.39 -30.61 -0.65
CA ILE A 422 28.36 -31.15 0.71
C ILE A 422 28.03 -30.05 1.71
N LEU A 423 28.64 -28.87 1.57
CA LEU A 423 28.40 -27.73 2.45
C LEU A 423 26.96 -27.22 2.35
N LEU A 424 26.41 -27.09 1.13
CA LEU A 424 25.01 -26.71 0.93
C LEU A 424 24.04 -27.73 1.51
N ALA A 425 24.31 -29.03 1.32
CA ALA A 425 23.52 -30.09 1.92
C ALA A 425 23.58 -30.05 3.45
N TYR A 426 24.77 -29.83 4.02
CA TYR A 426 24.97 -29.67 5.45
C TYR A 426 24.15 -28.52 6.02
N ILE A 427 24.22 -27.31 5.43
CA ILE A 427 23.45 -26.14 5.88
C ILE A 427 21.95 -26.45 5.89
N VAL A 428 21.42 -26.98 4.79
CA VAL A 428 19.99 -27.27 4.67
C VAL A 428 19.55 -28.34 5.66
N ILE A 429 20.28 -29.46 5.77
CA ILE A 429 19.93 -30.55 6.67
C ILE A 429 20.02 -30.11 8.13
N PHE A 430 21.08 -29.38 8.49
CA PHE A 430 21.29 -28.91 9.87
C PHE A 430 20.15 -27.98 10.30
N TYR A 431 19.86 -26.90 9.57
CA TYR A 431 18.85 -25.93 10.01
C TYR A 431 17.42 -26.45 9.90
N ILE A 432 17.11 -27.30 8.91
CA ILE A 432 15.79 -27.97 8.88
C ILE A 432 15.64 -28.87 10.12
N THR A 433 16.66 -29.65 10.46
CA THR A 433 16.61 -30.53 11.64
C THR A 433 16.54 -29.72 12.93
N ALA A 434 17.36 -28.69 13.06
CA ALA A 434 17.45 -27.87 14.26
C ALA A 434 16.15 -27.11 14.56
N ILE A 435 15.52 -26.53 13.53
CA ILE A 435 14.34 -25.67 13.71
C ILE A 435 13.04 -26.48 13.79
N PHE A 436 12.89 -27.54 12.99
CA PHE A 436 11.60 -28.26 12.87
C PHE A 436 11.53 -29.56 13.68
N PHE A 437 12.66 -30.19 14.01
CA PHE A 437 12.66 -31.56 14.56
C PHE A 437 13.24 -31.67 15.97
N ILE A 438 13.92 -30.65 16.50
CA ILE A 438 14.39 -30.69 17.89
C ILE A 438 13.18 -30.56 18.83
N PRO A 439 13.03 -31.47 19.82
CA PRO A 439 11.90 -31.48 20.72
C PRO A 439 12.06 -30.43 21.83
N CYS A 440 12.04 -29.15 21.45
CA CYS A 440 11.95 -28.03 22.38
C CYS A 440 10.73 -27.17 22.05
N GLU A 441 10.21 -26.48 23.05
CA GLU A 441 9.06 -25.59 22.88
C GLU A 441 9.56 -24.21 22.44
N ASN A 442 9.08 -23.75 21.28
CA ASN A 442 9.38 -22.41 20.77
C ASN A 442 8.43 -21.41 21.39
N VAL A 443 8.97 -20.28 21.85
CA VAL A 443 8.18 -19.11 22.25
C VAL A 443 8.09 -18.19 21.03
N TYR A 444 6.89 -17.70 20.72
CA TYR A 444 6.65 -16.80 19.59
C TYR A 444 6.12 -15.48 20.11
N GLU A 445 6.81 -14.38 19.80
CA GLU A 445 6.33 -13.05 20.12
C GLU A 445 5.97 -12.31 18.83
N TYR A 446 4.66 -12.30 18.53
CA TYR A 446 4.15 -11.71 17.28
C TYR A 446 4.06 -10.18 17.33
N THR A 447 4.19 -9.60 18.52
CA THR A 447 4.07 -8.15 18.80
C THR A 447 5.32 -7.36 18.47
N VAL A 448 6.40 -8.05 18.10
CA VAL A 448 7.69 -7.45 17.75
C VAL A 448 8.13 -7.96 16.37
N PRO A 449 8.95 -7.20 15.64
CA PRO A 449 9.45 -7.62 14.34
C PRO A 449 10.29 -8.91 14.50
N VAL A 450 10.34 -9.76 13.46
CA VAL A 450 11.29 -10.92 13.38
C VAL A 450 10.98 -12.04 14.39
N CYS A 451 9.72 -12.17 14.83
CA CYS A 451 9.19 -13.21 15.73
C CYS A 451 9.69 -13.13 17.17
N GLY A 452 10.40 -12.04 17.49
CA GLY A 452 10.75 -11.54 18.81
C GLY A 452 11.75 -12.32 19.63
N ASP A 453 11.69 -13.63 19.53
CA ASP A 453 12.60 -14.52 20.21
C ASP A 453 13.42 -15.35 19.21
N TYR A 454 14.47 -15.99 19.71
CA TYR A 454 15.29 -16.93 18.95
C TYR A 454 14.70 -18.34 19.00
N PRO A 455 14.97 -19.21 18.01
CA PRO A 455 14.48 -20.58 18.01
C PRO A 455 15.02 -21.37 19.21
N CYS A 456 14.18 -22.18 19.83
CA CYS A 456 14.47 -22.85 21.10
C CYS A 456 15.73 -23.73 21.07
N TYR A 457 16.16 -24.20 19.90
CA TYR A 457 17.37 -25.03 19.77
C TYR A 457 18.64 -24.29 20.20
N GLN A 458 18.66 -22.95 20.15
CA GLN A 458 19.85 -22.17 20.53
C GLN A 458 20.14 -22.26 22.03
N SER A 459 19.10 -22.40 22.85
CA SER A 459 19.25 -22.70 24.28
C SER A 459 19.44 -24.20 24.56
N TYR A 460 19.28 -25.05 23.54
CA TYR A 460 19.34 -26.49 23.68
C TYR A 460 20.76 -27.04 23.52
N GLY A 461 21.54 -26.92 24.59
CA GLY A 461 22.81 -27.63 24.82
C GLY A 461 23.73 -27.71 23.60
N ILE A 462 23.97 -28.94 23.11
CA ILE A 462 24.95 -29.22 22.05
C ILE A 462 24.61 -28.56 20.71
N PHE A 463 23.33 -28.36 20.38
CA PHE A 463 22.94 -27.81 19.08
C PHE A 463 23.20 -26.31 19.01
N GLY A 464 22.80 -25.56 20.04
CA GLY A 464 23.12 -24.14 20.16
C GLY A 464 24.63 -23.89 20.21
N MET A 465 25.37 -24.68 21.01
CA MET A 465 26.84 -24.60 21.04
C MET A 465 27.48 -24.93 19.70
N TRP A 466 26.99 -25.93 18.98
CA TRP A 466 27.52 -26.29 17.67
C TRP A 466 27.26 -25.20 16.64
N ASP A 467 26.06 -24.63 16.63
CA ASP A 467 25.72 -23.53 15.74
C ASP A 467 26.62 -22.32 15.97
N PHE A 468 26.73 -21.89 17.23
CA PHE A 468 27.57 -20.76 17.60
C PHE A 468 29.07 -21.01 17.36
N ILE A 469 29.62 -22.15 17.80
CA ILE A 469 31.06 -22.40 17.73
C ILE A 469 31.48 -22.75 16.29
N VAL A 470 30.77 -23.68 15.65
CA VAL A 470 31.21 -24.25 14.37
C VAL A 470 30.67 -23.46 13.19
N ASN A 471 29.37 -23.20 13.14
CA ASN A 471 28.77 -22.55 11.97
C ASN A 471 29.11 -21.06 11.93
N ASP A 472 29.21 -20.41 13.09
CA ASP A 472 29.42 -18.97 13.21
C ASP A 472 30.88 -18.61 13.55
N CYS A 473 31.32 -18.82 14.80
CA CYS A 473 32.61 -18.33 15.29
C CYS A 473 33.82 -18.91 14.52
N ALA A 474 33.89 -20.24 14.37
CA ALA A 474 34.98 -20.90 13.66
C ALA A 474 35.02 -20.50 12.18
N SER A 475 33.85 -20.34 11.54
CA SER A 475 33.75 -19.89 10.15
C SER A 475 34.40 -18.52 9.97
N VAL A 476 34.00 -17.53 10.78
CA VAL A 476 34.54 -16.17 10.71
C VAL A 476 36.04 -16.11 11.01
N ILE A 477 36.52 -16.88 12.00
CA ILE A 477 37.95 -16.95 12.33
C ILE A 477 38.75 -17.57 11.18
N VAL A 478 38.29 -18.69 10.63
CA VAL A 478 38.95 -19.37 9.50
C VAL A 478 38.94 -18.48 8.26
N GLU A 479 37.83 -17.79 7.96
CA GLU A 479 37.73 -16.82 6.89
C GLU A 479 38.80 -15.72 7.03
N GLY A 480 38.92 -15.14 8.23
CA GLY A 480 39.91 -14.11 8.53
C GLY A 480 41.35 -14.61 8.37
N ILE A 481 41.68 -15.77 8.95
CA ILE A 481 43.02 -16.38 8.86
C ILE A 481 43.41 -16.63 7.40
N ILE A 482 42.51 -17.23 6.62
CA ILE A 482 42.77 -17.57 5.21
C ILE A 482 42.91 -16.32 4.36
N SER A 483 42.08 -15.30 4.62
CA SER A 483 42.16 -14.01 3.94
C SER A 483 43.50 -13.32 4.21
N ILE A 484 43.95 -13.28 5.48
CA ILE A 484 45.27 -12.75 5.84
C ILE A 484 46.39 -13.56 5.19
N ALA A 485 46.33 -14.90 5.25
CA ALA A 485 47.31 -15.78 4.63
C ALA A 485 47.40 -15.57 3.10
N LEU A 486 46.26 -15.36 2.43
CA LEU A 486 46.20 -15.04 1.01
C LEU A 486 46.92 -13.73 0.72
N ILE A 487 46.69 -12.66 1.49
CA ILE A 487 47.37 -11.37 1.33
C ILE A 487 48.89 -11.55 1.48
N LEU A 488 49.32 -12.18 2.57
CA LEU A 488 50.73 -12.36 2.89
C LEU A 488 51.46 -13.14 1.79
N ARG A 489 50.90 -14.27 1.36
CA ARG A 489 51.49 -15.08 0.29
C ARG A 489 51.52 -14.34 -1.04
N VAL A 490 50.45 -13.61 -1.36
CA VAL A 490 50.37 -12.83 -2.59
C VAL A 490 51.44 -11.73 -2.60
N GLN A 491 51.60 -10.96 -1.51
CA GLN A 491 52.67 -9.97 -1.38
C GLN A 491 54.06 -10.58 -1.49
N TRP A 492 54.26 -11.77 -0.91
CA TRP A 492 55.54 -12.48 -1.00
C TRP A 492 55.84 -12.95 -2.44
N GLN A 493 54.85 -13.49 -3.14
CA GLN A 493 54.98 -13.91 -4.54
C GLN A 493 55.25 -12.72 -5.46
N LYS A 494 54.65 -11.55 -5.20
CA LYS A 494 54.92 -10.29 -5.92
C LYS A 494 56.38 -9.89 -5.86
N ARG A 495 57.00 -10.02 -4.68
CA ARG A 495 58.42 -9.68 -4.48
C ARG A 495 59.33 -10.64 -5.25
N ARG A 496 58.93 -11.92 -5.40
CA ARG A 496 59.71 -12.94 -6.11
C ARG A 496 59.58 -12.91 -7.63
N ILE A 497 58.38 -12.65 -8.16
CA ILE A 497 58.07 -12.81 -9.58
C ILE A 497 57.67 -11.44 -10.16
N HIS A 498 58.62 -10.75 -10.80
CA HIS A 498 58.46 -9.39 -11.36
C HIS A 498 57.50 -9.29 -12.58
N GLN A 499 56.51 -10.17 -12.73
CA GLN A 499 55.59 -10.17 -13.88
C GLN A 499 54.35 -9.27 -13.64
N SER A 500 54.15 -8.26 -14.50
CA SER A 500 53.18 -7.17 -14.26
C SER A 500 51.70 -7.39 -14.67
N PRO A 501 51.34 -8.18 -15.71
CA PRO A 501 49.97 -8.11 -16.25
C PRO A 501 48.94 -8.97 -15.48
N GLN A 502 49.27 -10.18 -15.03
CA GLN A 502 48.33 -11.04 -14.29
C GLN A 502 48.01 -10.51 -12.88
N TRP A 503 48.93 -9.74 -12.31
CA TRP A 503 48.83 -9.16 -10.97
C TRP A 503 47.63 -8.23 -10.80
N ARG A 504 47.31 -7.43 -11.83
CA ARG A 504 46.18 -6.48 -11.76
C ARG A 504 44.85 -7.21 -11.54
N LYS A 505 44.68 -8.41 -12.09
CA LYS A 505 43.47 -9.22 -11.94
C LYS A 505 43.40 -9.84 -10.54
N GLN A 506 44.50 -10.42 -10.06
CA GLN A 506 44.57 -11.04 -8.73
C GLN A 506 44.41 -10.00 -7.60
N ARG A 507 45.05 -8.83 -7.72
CA ARG A 507 44.94 -7.74 -6.72
C ARG A 507 43.49 -7.30 -6.48
N ARG A 508 42.68 -7.15 -7.53
CA ARG A 508 41.27 -6.74 -7.38
C ARG A 508 40.44 -7.77 -6.65
N MET A 509 40.66 -9.05 -6.95
CA MET A 509 39.96 -10.16 -6.31
C MET A 509 40.29 -10.24 -4.82
N ILE A 510 41.57 -10.07 -4.47
CA ILE A 510 42.03 -10.11 -3.08
C ILE A 510 41.49 -8.92 -2.31
N ILE A 511 41.55 -7.70 -2.86
CA ILE A 511 41.00 -6.51 -2.19
C ILE A 511 39.52 -6.73 -1.86
N GLN A 512 38.72 -7.29 -2.78
CA GLN A 512 37.33 -7.60 -2.47
C GLN A 512 37.21 -8.61 -1.34
N LEU A 513 37.94 -9.73 -1.40
CA LEU A 513 37.87 -10.76 -0.36
C LEU A 513 38.25 -10.18 1.00
N CYS A 514 39.28 -9.33 1.04
CA CYS A 514 39.72 -8.67 2.28
C CYS A 514 38.70 -7.66 2.79
N LEU A 515 38.02 -6.92 1.91
CA LEU A 515 36.98 -5.98 2.30
C LEU A 515 35.77 -6.72 2.87
N VAL A 516 35.33 -7.79 2.21
CA VAL A 516 34.19 -8.59 2.66
C VAL A 516 34.51 -9.33 3.95
N SER A 517 35.64 -10.03 4.02
CA SER A 517 36.08 -10.74 5.23
C SER A 517 36.37 -9.77 6.38
N GLY A 518 37.00 -8.63 6.11
CA GLY A 518 37.26 -7.60 7.12
C GLY A 518 35.97 -7.03 7.70
N PHE A 519 34.96 -6.79 6.86
CA PHE A 519 33.65 -6.34 7.32
C PHE A 519 32.92 -7.44 8.11
N SER A 520 32.91 -8.68 7.60
CA SER A 520 32.36 -9.86 8.29
C SER A 520 32.93 -10.04 9.70
N VAL A 521 34.26 -10.03 9.82
CA VAL A 521 34.96 -10.15 11.11
C VAL A 521 34.64 -8.96 12.03
N SER A 522 34.63 -7.74 11.50
CA SER A 522 34.42 -6.53 12.32
C SER A 522 33.01 -6.45 12.90
N VAL A 523 32.00 -6.90 12.15
CA VAL A 523 30.59 -6.86 12.58
C VAL A 523 30.27 -8.02 13.53
N ASN A 524 30.85 -9.21 13.31
CA ASN A 524 30.55 -10.40 14.13
C ASN A 524 31.38 -10.49 15.42
N LEU A 525 32.60 -9.95 15.44
CA LEU A 525 33.48 -10.04 16.60
C LEU A 525 32.86 -9.48 17.91
N PRO A 526 32.14 -8.34 17.91
CA PRO A 526 31.45 -7.84 19.10
C PRO A 526 30.41 -8.82 19.65
N THR A 527 29.55 -9.39 18.81
CA THR A 527 28.56 -10.42 19.18
C THR A 527 29.26 -11.64 19.79
N PHE A 528 30.39 -12.09 19.21
CA PHE A 528 31.15 -13.21 19.78
C PHE A 528 31.71 -12.89 21.18
N ILE A 529 32.24 -11.68 21.38
CA ILE A 529 32.77 -11.28 22.68
C ILE A 529 31.66 -11.24 23.73
N ILE A 530 30.47 -10.70 23.39
CA ILE A 530 29.31 -10.65 24.29
C ILE A 530 28.86 -12.07 24.63
N TYR A 531 28.63 -12.92 23.63
CA TYR A 531 28.21 -14.31 23.84
C TYR A 531 29.21 -15.11 24.68
N ILE A 532 30.50 -15.04 24.34
CA ILE A 532 31.56 -15.71 25.12
C ILE A 532 31.57 -15.19 26.57
N SER A 533 31.35 -13.90 26.78
CA SER A 533 31.28 -13.34 28.13
C SER A 533 30.09 -13.88 28.92
N HIS A 534 28.92 -14.06 28.29
CA HIS A 534 27.77 -14.73 28.93
C HIS A 534 28.08 -16.18 29.31
N VAL A 535 28.77 -16.92 28.43
CA VAL A 535 29.23 -18.29 28.72
C VAL A 535 30.18 -18.32 29.93
N PHE A 536 31.00 -17.27 30.13
CA PHE A 536 31.87 -17.11 31.29
C PHE A 536 31.20 -16.47 32.52
N GLY A 537 29.87 -16.37 32.55
CA GLY A 537 29.10 -15.96 33.72
C GLY A 537 28.75 -14.47 33.79
N LEU A 538 28.90 -13.73 32.68
CA LEU A 538 28.36 -12.38 32.60
C LEU A 538 26.81 -12.43 32.57
N SER A 539 26.16 -11.54 33.33
CA SER A 539 24.70 -11.46 33.42
C SER A 539 24.06 -11.37 32.02
N PRO A 540 22.97 -12.10 31.73
CA PRO A 540 22.29 -12.07 30.42
C PRO A 540 21.77 -10.68 30.04
N ASP A 541 21.50 -9.80 31.02
CA ASP A 541 21.02 -8.44 30.76
C ASP A 541 22.13 -7.51 30.23
N TYR A 542 23.40 -7.89 30.40
CA TYR A 542 24.51 -7.05 30.00
C TYR A 542 24.76 -7.13 28.50
N GLY A 543 24.65 -6.00 27.80
CA GLY A 543 25.01 -5.92 26.38
C GLY A 543 23.90 -6.30 25.41
N VAL A 544 22.69 -6.65 25.87
CA VAL A 544 21.53 -7.00 25.02
C VAL A 544 21.25 -5.95 23.95
N GLN A 545 21.25 -4.66 24.32
CA GLN A 545 21.03 -3.58 23.34
C GLN A 545 22.15 -3.51 22.30
N VAL A 546 23.40 -3.68 22.73
CA VAL A 546 24.57 -3.63 21.84
C VAL A 546 24.54 -4.81 20.88
N ASP A 547 24.24 -6.00 21.39
CA ASP A 547 24.11 -7.22 20.61
C ASP A 547 23.01 -7.09 19.55
N LEU A 548 21.84 -6.54 19.92
CA LEU A 548 20.76 -6.27 18.97
C LEU A 548 21.22 -5.37 17.81
N TYR A 549 21.97 -4.29 18.07
CA TYR A 549 22.50 -3.44 17.01
C TYR A 549 23.50 -4.15 16.11
N PHE A 550 24.41 -4.95 16.68
CA PHE A 550 25.38 -5.71 15.89
C PHE A 550 24.70 -6.82 15.08
N TYR A 551 23.71 -7.49 15.66
CA TYR A 551 22.85 -8.45 14.97
C TYR A 551 22.20 -7.81 13.74
N PHE A 552 21.58 -6.63 13.87
CA PHE A 552 21.04 -5.93 12.69
C PHE A 552 22.12 -5.50 11.69
N LEU A 553 23.30 -5.11 12.15
CA LEU A 553 24.43 -4.80 11.27
C LEU A 553 24.90 -6.03 10.46
N THR A 554 24.72 -7.25 10.96
CA THR A 554 25.06 -8.46 10.19
C THR A 554 24.24 -8.57 8.90
N TYR A 555 22.97 -8.16 8.88
CA TYR A 555 22.15 -8.15 7.65
C TYR A 555 22.73 -7.25 6.57
N PHE A 556 23.36 -6.13 6.97
CA PHE A 556 24.02 -5.25 6.01
C PHE A 556 25.18 -5.95 5.30
N VAL A 557 25.85 -6.92 5.94
CA VAL A 557 26.90 -7.74 5.30
C VAL A 557 26.34 -8.43 4.06
N VAL A 558 25.15 -9.05 4.18
CA VAL A 558 24.46 -9.74 3.08
C VAL A 558 24.08 -8.76 1.97
N PHE A 559 23.55 -7.58 2.33
CA PHE A 559 23.22 -6.54 1.34
C PHE A 559 24.43 -5.96 0.61
N LEU A 560 25.62 -6.00 1.22
CA LEU A 560 26.86 -5.51 0.60
C LEU A 560 27.47 -6.50 -0.39
N PHE A 561 27.12 -7.78 -0.34
CA PHE A 561 27.68 -8.81 -1.23
C PHE A 561 27.48 -8.56 -2.73
N PRO A 562 26.29 -8.13 -3.20
CA PRO A 562 26.11 -7.74 -4.60
C PRO A 562 27.01 -6.57 -5.01
N PHE A 563 27.20 -5.58 -4.15
CA PHE A 563 28.05 -4.41 -4.45
C PHE A 563 29.53 -4.77 -4.51
N ALA A 564 29.98 -5.60 -3.57
CA ALA A 564 31.30 -6.19 -3.60
C ALA A 564 31.50 -6.95 -4.93
N SER A 565 30.56 -7.82 -5.30
CA SER A 565 30.62 -8.62 -6.54
C SER A 565 30.56 -7.77 -7.82
N LEU A 566 29.76 -6.71 -7.84
CA LEU A 566 29.69 -5.76 -8.95
C LEU A 566 31.01 -5.01 -9.15
N SER A 567 31.85 -4.88 -8.12
CA SER A 567 33.18 -4.27 -8.24
C SER A 567 34.14 -5.08 -9.12
N GLN A 568 33.96 -6.39 -9.19
CA GLN A 568 34.82 -7.30 -9.95
C GLN A 568 34.47 -7.39 -11.43
N TYR A 569 33.18 -7.42 -11.76
CA TYR A 569 32.75 -7.58 -13.13
C TYR A 569 32.73 -6.25 -13.88
N LEU A 570 33.90 -5.82 -14.36
CA LEU A 570 34.00 -4.68 -15.28
C LEU A 570 33.08 -4.88 -16.51
N GLN A 571 32.92 -6.12 -16.96
CA GLN A 571 32.00 -6.47 -18.05
C GLN A 571 30.53 -6.31 -17.65
N LEU A 572 30.13 -6.69 -16.42
CA LEU A 572 28.75 -6.48 -15.95
C LEU A 572 28.48 -5.00 -15.71
N ARG A 573 29.44 -4.24 -15.18
CA ARG A 573 29.35 -2.77 -15.10
C ARG A 573 29.19 -2.14 -16.48
N LYS A 574 29.94 -2.63 -17.48
CA LYS A 574 29.76 -2.20 -18.87
C LYS A 574 28.36 -2.56 -19.38
N LEU A 575 27.87 -3.78 -19.15
CA LEU A 575 26.53 -4.22 -19.56
C LEU A 575 25.41 -3.41 -18.87
N ILE A 576 25.53 -3.15 -17.57
CA ILE A 576 24.59 -2.34 -16.79
C ILE A 576 24.64 -0.91 -17.29
N LYS A 577 25.82 -0.29 -17.44
CA LYS A 577 25.93 1.05 -18.03
C LYS A 577 25.35 1.08 -19.44
N THR A 578 25.63 0.09 -20.29
CA THR A 578 25.06 0.04 -21.64
C THR A 578 23.54 -0.12 -21.63
N LYS A 579 22.96 -0.87 -20.68
CA LYS A 579 21.49 -0.99 -20.57
C LYS A 579 20.84 0.25 -19.95
N VAL A 580 21.38 0.75 -18.84
CA VAL A 580 20.88 1.93 -18.11
C VAL A 580 21.05 3.20 -18.95
N PHE A 581 22.21 3.42 -19.59
CA PHE A 581 22.39 4.56 -20.49
C PHE A 581 21.67 4.39 -21.84
N ARG A 582 21.33 3.18 -22.29
CA ARG A 582 20.39 3.01 -23.42
C ARG A 582 18.92 3.18 -23.03
N MET A 583 18.61 3.12 -21.74
CA MET A 583 17.30 3.49 -21.18
C MET A 583 17.21 4.97 -20.80
N SER A 584 18.34 5.69 -20.76
CA SER A 584 18.41 7.15 -20.78
C SER A 584 18.12 7.66 -22.21
N PRO A 585 17.38 8.77 -22.38
CA PRO A 585 16.38 8.93 -23.42
C PRO A 585 16.99 8.81 -24.82
N ARG A 586 16.41 7.90 -25.62
CA ARG A 586 16.42 8.07 -27.06
C ARG A 586 15.91 9.48 -27.32
N GLN A 587 16.81 10.31 -27.82
CA GLN A 587 16.55 11.64 -28.36
C GLN A 587 15.17 11.66 -29.04
N LEU A 588 14.31 12.58 -28.61
CA LEU A 588 13.19 13.02 -29.42
C LEU A 588 13.75 13.28 -30.83
N PRO A 589 13.15 12.73 -31.90
CA PRO A 589 13.40 13.26 -33.22
C PRO A 589 12.97 14.73 -33.19
N HIS A 590 13.92 15.63 -33.45
CA HIS A 590 13.66 16.99 -33.89
C HIS A 590 12.66 16.91 -35.06
N VAL A 591 11.38 17.19 -34.78
CA VAL A 591 10.41 17.49 -35.83
C VAL A 591 10.84 18.84 -36.39
N ILE A 592 11.43 18.78 -37.58
CA ILE A 592 11.76 19.92 -38.41
C ILE A 592 10.45 20.65 -38.73
N ASN A 593 10.42 21.94 -38.40
CA ASN A 593 9.43 22.90 -38.87
C ASN A 593 9.42 22.92 -40.41
N GLY A 594 8.50 22.17 -41.02
CA GLY A 594 8.11 22.32 -42.41
C GLY A 594 7.03 23.39 -42.54
N VAL A 595 7.45 24.65 -42.57
CA VAL A 595 6.60 25.77 -43.01
C VAL A 595 6.62 25.79 -44.54
N HIS A 596 5.65 25.11 -45.15
CA HIS A 596 5.12 25.44 -46.48
C HIS A 596 3.72 26.00 -46.22
N GLY A 597 3.36 27.22 -46.59
CA GLY A 597 3.68 27.88 -47.84
C GLY A 597 2.40 27.98 -48.67
N THR A 598 1.39 28.67 -48.13
CA THR A 598 0.15 29.02 -48.81
C THR A 598 0.39 30.22 -49.73
N ARG A 599 0.36 30.01 -51.05
CA ARG A 599 0.07 31.07 -52.03
C ARG A 599 -0.88 30.55 -53.09
N LEU A 600 -2.01 31.25 -53.21
CA LEU A 600 -3.00 31.15 -54.27
C LEU A 600 -2.39 31.41 -55.65
N ILE A 601 -2.96 30.77 -56.68
CA ILE A 601 -2.98 31.31 -58.04
C ILE A 601 -4.46 31.36 -58.47
N ALA A 602 -4.95 32.57 -58.71
CA ALA A 602 -6.19 32.80 -59.43
C ALA A 602 -5.90 32.84 -60.92
N THR A 603 -6.68 32.12 -61.72
CA THR A 603 -6.72 32.25 -63.18
C THR A 603 -7.96 33.06 -63.53
N GLY A 604 -7.78 34.24 -64.13
CA GLY A 604 -8.87 35.02 -64.71
C GLY A 604 -9.09 34.61 -66.17
N VAL A 605 -10.32 34.23 -66.50
CA VAL A 605 -11.33 34.98 -67.27
C VAL A 605 -12.69 34.47 -66.81
#